data_AF-A0AAD6YYR6-F1
#
_entry.id   AF-A0AAD6YYR6-F1
#
_cell.length_a   1.000
_cell.length_b   1.000
_cell.length_c   1.000
_cell.angle_alpha   90.00
_cell.angle_beta   90.00
_cell.angle_gamma   90.00
#
_symmetry.space_group_name_H-M   'P 1'
#
loop_
_entity.id
_entity.type
_entity.pdbx_description
1 polymer ?
#
loop_
_entity_poly.entity_id
_entity_poly.type
_entity_poly.pdbx_seq_one_letter_code
_entity_poly.pdbx_strand_id
1 'polypeptide(L)'
;VISTPELLELILSCLPMRDLLVTAPLVSKTWQALTLTPALQRTLFFRPDLSSEPAQNPLLLMLFPPFFAAEKPRRWSWPDAEAIQSMPCAKAPEVFKRREASWRRMLVIQPPAPKMIVTEHCHARHGDFERSAVLDDPCLRMGVLYDL
;
A
#
# COMPACT_ATOMS: atom_id res chain seq x y z
N VAL A 1 13.11 20.97 -24.93
CA VAL A 1 11.66 20.94 -24.65
C VAL A 1 11.18 19.55 -25.02
N ILE A 2 10.72 18.76 -24.05
CA ILE A 2 10.16 17.43 -24.33
C ILE A 2 8.74 17.71 -24.86
N SER A 3 8.60 17.86 -26.17
CA SER A 3 7.37 18.38 -26.79
C SER A 3 6.24 17.36 -26.87
N THR A 4 6.44 16.12 -26.39
CA THR A 4 5.44 15.05 -26.37
C THR A 4 5.15 14.62 -24.91
N PRO A 5 3.92 14.82 -24.40
CA PRO A 5 3.56 14.45 -23.04
C PRO A 5 3.67 12.94 -22.78
N GLU A 6 3.50 12.11 -23.82
CA GLU A 6 3.56 10.64 -23.74
C GLU A 6 4.97 10.15 -23.40
N LEU A 7 6.00 10.78 -23.98
CA LEU A 7 7.39 10.40 -23.73
C LEU A 7 7.81 10.80 -22.31
N LEU A 8 7.33 11.95 -21.83
CA LEU A 8 7.54 12.35 -20.45
C LEU A 8 6.82 11.41 -19.46
N GLU A 9 5.60 10.98 -19.76
CA GLU A 9 4.87 10.00 -18.95
C GLU A 9 5.64 8.67 -18.83
N LEU A 10 6.21 8.18 -19.93
CA LEU A 10 7.06 6.98 -19.92
C LEU A 10 8.32 7.17 -19.07
N ILE A 11 9.01 8.31 -19.19
CA ILE A 11 10.18 8.61 -18.35
C ILE A 11 9.79 8.63 -16.87
N LEU A 12 8.69 9.31 -16.53
CA LEU A 12 8.16 9.36 -15.17
C LEU A 12 7.82 7.97 -14.64
N SER A 13 7.26 7.09 -15.48
CA SER A 13 6.94 5.71 -15.06
C SER A 13 8.16 4.89 -14.64
N CYS A 14 9.37 5.26 -15.07
CA CYS A 14 10.62 4.61 -14.68
C CYS A 14 11.20 5.12 -13.34
N LEU A 15 10.67 6.21 -12.78
CA LEU A 15 11.16 6.77 -11.51
C LEU A 15 10.62 6.01 -10.28
N PRO A 16 11.34 6.05 -9.15
CA PRO A 16 10.84 5.53 -7.89
C PRO A 16 9.53 6.18 -7.49
N MET A 17 8.60 5.38 -6.95
CA MET A 17 7.27 5.83 -6.51
C MET A 17 7.32 7.05 -5.58
N ARG A 18 8.31 7.11 -4.69
CA ARG A 18 8.51 8.24 -3.76
C ARG A 18 8.76 9.56 -4.49
N ASP A 19 9.59 9.53 -5.52
CA ASP A 19 9.95 10.72 -6.30
C ASP A 19 8.73 11.21 -7.10
N LEU A 20 7.97 10.27 -7.67
CA LEU A 20 6.71 10.59 -8.35
C LEU A 20 5.68 11.26 -7.44
N LEU A 21 5.64 10.92 -6.15
CA LEU A 21 4.68 11.48 -5.20
C LEU A 21 5.12 12.83 -4.63
N VAL A 22 6.43 13.04 -4.45
CA VAL A 22 6.96 14.18 -3.69
C VAL A 22 7.67 15.18 -4.57
N THR A 23 8.55 14.74 -5.48
CA THR A 23 9.42 15.64 -6.24
C THR A 23 8.79 16.03 -7.57
N ALA A 24 8.22 15.07 -8.32
CA ALA A 24 7.68 15.32 -9.64
C ALA A 24 6.61 16.44 -9.69
N PRO A 25 5.62 16.50 -8.76
CA PRO A 25 4.61 17.55 -8.76
C PRO A 25 5.17 18.96 -8.49
N LEU A 26 6.35 19.06 -7.85
CA LEU A 26 6.97 20.34 -7.49
C LEU A 26 7.80 20.94 -8.63
N VAL A 27 8.18 20.14 -9.63
CA VAL A 27 9.03 20.59 -10.75
C VAL A 27 8.25 21.54 -11.67
N SER A 28 7.02 21.17 -12.06
CA SER A 28 6.18 21.98 -12.93
C SER A 28 4.71 21.57 -12.88
N LYS A 29 3.82 22.47 -13.31
CA LYS A 29 2.38 22.18 -13.46
C LYS A 29 2.12 21.03 -14.45
N THR A 30 2.95 20.89 -15.49
CA THR A 30 2.83 19.80 -16.46
C THR A 30 3.16 18.46 -15.83
N TRP A 31 4.24 18.38 -15.05
CA TRP A 31 4.61 17.15 -14.33
C TRP A 31 3.54 16.78 -13.30
N GLN A 32 3.04 17.75 -12.55
CA GLN A 32 1.91 17.55 -11.65
C GLN A 32 0.69 17.00 -12.38
N ALA A 33 0.32 17.58 -13.53
CA ALA A 33 -0.81 17.10 -14.32
C ALA A 33 -0.60 15.66 -14.81
N LEU A 34 0.63 15.30 -15.20
CA LEU A 34 0.96 13.93 -15.60
C LEU A 34 0.85 12.94 -14.45
N THR A 35 1.22 13.29 -13.22
CA THR A 35 1.03 12.35 -12.08
C THR A 35 -0.43 11.94 -11.86
N LEU A 36 -1.40 12.69 -12.38
CA LEU A 36 -2.83 12.39 -12.32
C LEU A 36 -3.34 11.54 -13.49
N THR A 37 -2.49 11.21 -14.48
CA THR A 37 -2.88 10.39 -15.62
C THR A 37 -3.18 8.95 -15.18
N PRO A 38 -4.04 8.22 -15.92
CA PRO A 38 -4.37 6.85 -15.57
C PRO A 38 -3.17 5.90 -15.52
N ALA A 39 -2.14 6.09 -16.36
CA ALA A 39 -0.98 5.18 -16.36
C ALA A 39 -0.11 5.38 -15.12
N LEU A 40 0.17 6.64 -14.75
CA LEU A 40 0.92 6.95 -13.54
C LEU A 40 0.12 6.63 -12.27
N GLN A 41 -1.20 6.84 -12.27
CA GLN A 41 -2.04 6.46 -11.14
C GLN A 41 -2.10 4.94 -10.92
N ARG A 42 -1.96 4.12 -11.98
CA ARG A 42 -1.84 2.66 -11.86
C ARG A 42 -0.50 2.27 -11.24
N THR A 43 0.61 2.80 -11.76
CA THR A 43 1.95 2.54 -11.21
C THR A 43 2.13 3.04 -9.78
N LEU A 44 1.43 4.11 -9.37
CA LEU A 44 1.37 4.61 -7.99
C LEU A 44 0.36 3.85 -7.10
N PHE A 45 -0.27 2.79 -7.61
CA PHE A 45 -1.27 1.99 -6.90
C PHE A 45 -2.54 2.77 -6.48
N PHE A 46 -2.82 3.94 -7.04
CA PHE A 46 -4.07 4.68 -6.76
C PHE A 46 -5.26 4.20 -7.57
N ARG A 47 -5.00 3.61 -8.74
CA ARG A 47 -6.00 3.01 -9.62
C ARG A 47 -5.71 1.54 -9.83
N PRO A 48 -6.74 0.68 -9.93
CA PRO A 48 -6.53 -0.73 -10.20
C PRO A 48 -5.94 -0.93 -11.60
N ASP A 49 -4.99 -1.85 -11.69
CA ASP A 49 -4.45 -2.38 -12.93
C ASP A 49 -4.68 -3.88 -12.97
N LEU A 50 -5.61 -4.32 -13.82
CA LEU A 50 -5.96 -5.74 -13.99
C LEU A 50 -4.97 -6.47 -14.91
N SER A 51 -4.14 -5.72 -15.64
CA SER A 51 -3.16 -6.25 -16.59
C SER A 51 -1.75 -6.35 -16.00
N SER A 52 -1.55 -5.86 -14.78
CA SER A 52 -0.25 -5.93 -14.10
C SER A 52 0.02 -7.33 -13.55
N GLU A 53 1.30 -7.64 -13.40
CA GLU A 53 1.73 -8.83 -12.67
C GLU A 53 1.40 -8.68 -11.17
N PRO A 54 1.11 -9.79 -10.46
CA PRO A 54 0.88 -9.77 -9.01
C PRO A 54 2.06 -9.16 -8.24
N ALA A 55 1.87 -7.94 -7.75
CA ALA A 55 2.85 -7.19 -6.98
C ALA A 55 2.19 -6.49 -5.80
N GLN A 56 2.82 -6.61 -4.63
CA GLN A 56 2.50 -5.81 -3.45
C GLN A 56 3.06 -4.40 -3.64
N ASN A 57 2.40 -3.40 -3.05
CA ASN A 57 2.86 -2.03 -3.15
C ASN A 57 4.21 -1.84 -2.42
N PRO A 58 5.30 -1.51 -3.13
CA PRO A 58 6.65 -1.43 -2.53
C PRO A 58 6.78 -0.32 -1.50
N LEU A 59 6.03 0.80 -1.65
CA LEU A 59 6.03 1.88 -0.67
C LEU A 59 5.35 1.44 0.62
N LEU A 60 4.22 0.72 0.52
CA LEU A 60 3.51 0.22 1.69
C LEU A 60 4.30 -0.90 2.39
N LEU A 61 4.96 -1.78 1.63
CA LEU A 61 5.90 -2.77 2.14
C LEU A 61 6.97 -2.14 3.03
N MET A 62 7.55 -1.00 2.61
CA MET A 62 8.55 -0.30 3.40
C MET A 62 7.98 0.36 4.67
N LEU A 63 6.74 0.87 4.61
CA LEU A 63 6.12 1.57 5.73
C LEU A 63 5.47 0.62 6.74
N PHE A 64 4.95 -0.50 6.27
CA PHE A 64 4.20 -1.49 7.04
C PHE A 64 4.71 -2.92 6.84
N PRO A 65 6.02 -3.22 7.02
CA PRO A 65 6.57 -4.54 6.66
C PRO A 65 5.79 -5.74 7.21
N PRO A 66 5.31 -5.74 8.47
CA PRO A 66 4.52 -6.85 9.02
C PRO A 66 3.24 -7.20 8.26
N PHE A 67 2.63 -6.23 7.56
CA PHE A 67 1.34 -6.44 6.88
C PHE A 67 1.52 -7.22 5.58
N PHE A 68 2.76 -7.31 5.07
CA PHE A 68 3.09 -7.87 3.77
C PHE A 68 4.05 -9.05 3.86
N ALA A 69 4.28 -9.58 5.07
CA ALA A 69 5.19 -10.69 5.29
C ALA A 69 4.86 -11.87 4.35
N ALA A 70 5.84 -12.26 3.54
CA ALA A 70 5.69 -13.30 2.51
C ALA A 70 5.61 -14.71 3.10
N GLU A 71 6.14 -14.89 4.31
CA GLU A 71 6.05 -16.16 5.02
C GLU A 71 4.70 -16.25 5.71
N LYS A 72 3.94 -17.33 5.40
CA LYS A 72 2.81 -17.73 6.24
C LYS A 72 3.35 -17.83 7.65
N PRO A 73 2.77 -17.11 8.62
CA PRO A 73 3.25 -17.28 9.96
C PRO A 73 3.15 -18.75 10.30
N ARG A 74 4.26 -19.36 10.76
CA ARG A 74 4.13 -20.62 11.51
C ARG A 74 3.11 -20.32 12.60
N ARG A 75 2.27 -21.30 12.96
CA ARG A 75 1.28 -21.13 14.05
C ARG A 75 1.97 -20.31 15.16
N TRP A 76 1.49 -19.08 15.41
CA TRP A 76 2.02 -18.09 16.37
C TRP A 76 3.17 -17.15 15.99
N SER A 77 3.65 -17.05 14.74
CA SER A 77 4.71 -16.08 14.37
C SER A 77 4.15 -14.70 14.01
N TRP A 78 3.50 -14.08 14.98
CA TRP A 78 3.19 -12.66 14.92
C TRP A 78 4.48 -11.83 14.98
N PRO A 79 4.51 -10.63 14.41
CA PRO A 79 5.66 -9.75 14.54
C PRO A 79 5.93 -9.47 16.01
N ASP A 80 7.18 -9.65 16.45
CA ASP A 80 7.58 -9.34 17.82
C ASP A 80 7.24 -7.88 18.17
N ALA A 81 6.97 -7.59 19.44
CA ALA A 81 6.64 -6.24 19.89
C ALA A 81 7.74 -5.22 19.49
N GLU A 82 9.00 -5.66 19.47
CA GLU A 82 10.14 -4.86 19.00
C GLU A 82 10.04 -4.55 17.49
N ALA A 83 9.66 -5.54 16.67
CA ALA A 83 9.43 -5.35 15.25
C ALA A 83 8.35 -4.27 15.03
N ILE A 84 7.23 -4.34 15.76
CA ILE A 84 6.14 -3.34 15.70
C ILE A 84 6.66 -1.95 16.12
N GLN A 85 7.38 -1.85 17.23
CA GLN A 85 7.90 -0.56 17.73
C GLN A 85 8.96 0.05 16.80
N SER A 86 9.71 -0.79 16.08
CA SER A 86 10.72 -0.34 15.12
C SER A 86 10.13 0.27 13.85
N MET A 87 8.83 0.04 13.59
CA MET A 87 8.16 0.48 12.37
C MET A 87 8.10 2.01 12.26
N PRO A 88 8.13 2.56 11.03
CA PRO A 88 7.91 3.98 10.80
C PRO A 88 6.60 4.51 11.43
N CYS A 89 5.52 3.72 11.38
CA CYS A 89 4.23 4.11 11.95
C CYS A 89 4.22 4.20 13.48
N ALA A 90 4.98 3.35 14.16
CA ALA A 90 5.13 3.39 15.62
C ALA A 90 6.02 4.56 16.08
N LYS A 91 7.04 4.91 15.29
CA LYS A 91 7.94 6.04 15.59
C LYS A 91 7.29 7.41 15.41
N ALA A 92 6.33 7.54 14.49
CA ALA A 92 5.68 8.81 14.16
C ALA A 92 4.15 8.67 14.04
N PRO A 93 3.44 8.24 15.11
CA PRO A 93 2.03 7.87 15.02
C PRO A 93 1.14 9.01 14.54
N GLU A 94 1.45 10.26 14.90
CA GLU A 94 0.68 11.44 14.50
C GLU A 94 0.71 11.70 12.98
N VAL A 95 1.79 11.30 12.29
CA VAL A 95 1.88 11.41 10.83
C VAL A 95 1.02 10.33 10.17
N PHE A 96 0.97 9.13 10.74
CA PHE A 96 0.24 7.99 10.19
C PHE A 96 -1.27 8.04 10.52
N LYS A 97 -1.70 8.82 11.50
CA LYS A 97 -3.12 9.09 11.79
C LYS A 97 -3.79 10.07 10.82
N ARG A 98 -3.03 10.79 9.99
CA ARG A 98 -3.57 11.77 9.03
C ARG A 98 -4.48 11.09 8.01
N ARG A 99 -5.72 11.56 7.89
CA ARG A 99 -6.74 10.99 6.98
C ARG A 99 -6.42 11.24 5.52
N GLU A 100 -5.79 12.37 5.24
CA GLU A 100 -5.42 12.86 3.92
C GLU A 100 -4.10 12.25 3.39
N ALA A 101 -3.44 11.37 4.16
CA ALA A 101 -2.20 10.76 3.75
C ALA A 101 -2.40 9.93 2.47
N SER A 102 -1.58 10.18 1.46
CA SER A 102 -1.74 9.58 0.13
C SER A 102 -1.72 8.05 0.16
N TRP A 103 -0.85 7.46 0.99
CA TRP A 103 -0.75 6.01 1.16
C TRP A 103 -2.06 5.35 1.58
N ARG A 104 -2.96 6.03 2.30
CA ARG A 104 -4.28 5.49 2.68
C ARG A 104 -5.15 5.16 1.48
N ARG A 105 -4.95 5.87 0.36
CA ARG A 105 -5.71 5.72 -0.87
C ARG A 105 -5.08 4.74 -1.85
N MET A 106 -3.89 4.22 -1.53
CA MET A 106 -3.19 3.25 -2.38
C MET A 106 -3.71 1.83 -2.13
N LEU A 107 -3.73 1.06 -3.21
CA LEU A 107 -4.00 -0.37 -3.20
C LEU A 107 -2.83 -1.10 -2.51
N VAL A 108 -3.20 -2.12 -1.74
CA VAL A 108 -2.25 -3.00 -1.05
C VAL A 108 -1.53 -3.91 -2.06
N ILE A 109 -2.26 -4.41 -3.06
CA ILE A 109 -1.78 -5.32 -4.10
C ILE A 109 -2.39 -4.95 -5.46
N GLN A 110 -1.65 -5.19 -6.54
CA GLN A 110 -2.14 -5.16 -7.91
C GLN A 110 -1.74 -6.47 -8.63
N PRO A 111 -2.61 -7.06 -9.47
CA PRO A 111 -3.99 -6.66 -9.69
C PRO A 111 -4.81 -6.80 -8.39
N PRO A 112 -5.90 -6.04 -8.23
CA PRO A 112 -6.68 -6.07 -7.00
C PRO A 112 -7.14 -7.49 -6.62
N ALA A 113 -6.91 -7.87 -5.37
CA ALA A 113 -7.32 -9.17 -4.88
C ALA A 113 -8.86 -9.23 -4.78
N PRO A 114 -9.51 -10.26 -5.34
CA PRO A 114 -10.98 -10.33 -5.36
C PRO A 114 -11.58 -10.61 -3.97
N LYS A 115 -10.80 -11.18 -3.06
CA LYS A 115 -11.23 -11.52 -1.69
C LYS A 115 -10.06 -11.38 -0.72
N MET A 116 -10.31 -10.78 0.43
CA MET A 116 -9.41 -10.83 1.58
C MET A 116 -10.12 -11.52 2.74
N ILE A 117 -9.39 -12.39 3.45
CA ILE A 117 -9.86 -13.03 4.67
C ILE A 117 -9.03 -12.49 5.82
N VAL A 118 -9.69 -11.94 6.82
CA VAL A 118 -9.07 -11.52 8.08
C VAL A 118 -9.35 -12.63 9.08
N THR A 119 -8.28 -13.20 9.65
CA THR A 119 -8.38 -14.25 10.66
C THR A 119 -7.81 -13.73 11.98
N GLU A 120 -8.67 -13.67 12.99
CA GLU A 120 -8.32 -13.41 14.38
C GLU A 120 -8.07 -14.73 15.10
N HIS A 121 -6.90 -14.83 15.75
CA HIS A 121 -6.57 -15.96 16.62
C HIS A 121 -6.61 -15.49 18.08
N CYS A 122 -7.49 -16.09 18.88
CA CYS A 122 -7.70 -15.76 20.27
C CYS A 122 -7.23 -16.90 21.18
N HIS A 123 -6.44 -16.57 22.19
CA HIS A 123 -6.06 -17.49 23.26
C HIS A 123 -6.89 -17.22 24.51
N ALA A 124 -7.58 -18.23 25.01
CA ALA A 124 -8.31 -18.15 26.27
C ALA A 124 -7.96 -19.34 27.17
N ARG A 125 -8.24 -19.21 28.47
CA ARG A 125 -8.06 -20.32 29.44
C ARG A 125 -8.84 -21.59 29.06
N HIS A 126 -9.82 -21.50 28.17
CA HIS A 126 -10.65 -22.62 27.71
C HIS A 126 -10.23 -23.18 26.34
N GLY A 127 -9.10 -22.73 25.80
CA GLY A 127 -8.57 -23.16 24.50
C GLY A 127 -8.37 -22.00 23.53
N ASP A 128 -7.87 -22.37 22.34
CA ASP A 128 -7.64 -21.45 21.24
C ASP A 128 -8.88 -21.40 20.34
N PHE A 129 -9.25 -20.21 19.90
CA PHE A 129 -10.34 -19.99 18.95
C PHE A 129 -9.83 -19.21 17.75
N GLU A 130 -10.36 -19.55 16.59
CA GLU A 130 -10.10 -18.87 15.33
C GLU A 130 -11.41 -18.28 14.82
N ARG A 131 -11.39 -16.98 14.51
CA ARG A 131 -12.51 -16.28 13.91
C ARG A 131 -12.05 -15.67 12.59
N SER A 132 -12.72 -16.00 11.50
CA SER A 132 -12.43 -15.40 10.20
C SER A 132 -13.60 -14.59 9.69
N ALA A 133 -13.29 -13.45 9.07
CA ALA A 133 -14.25 -12.63 8.34
C ALA A 133 -13.72 -12.38 6.93
N VAL A 134 -14.64 -12.28 5.96
CA VAL A 134 -14.30 -11.89 4.59
C VAL A 134 -14.50 -10.38 4.48
N LEU A 135 -13.50 -9.69 3.95
CA LEU A 135 -13.60 -8.28 3.62
C LEU A 135 -14.02 -8.14 2.16
N ASP A 136 -15.25 -7.68 1.94
CA ASP A 136 -15.86 -7.48 0.63
C ASP A 136 -15.41 -6.15 -0.03
N ASP A 137 -14.10 -5.91 -0.09
CA ASP A 137 -13.52 -4.80 -0.86
C ASP A 137 -12.66 -5.36 -2.00
N PRO A 138 -13.14 -5.33 -3.27
CA PRO A 138 -12.40 -5.85 -4.41
C PRO A 138 -11.15 -5.02 -4.73
N CYS A 139 -10.98 -3.85 -4.13
CA CYS A 139 -9.88 -2.92 -4.35
C CYS A 139 -9.32 -2.43 -3.02
N LEU A 140 -8.98 -3.39 -2.14
CA LEU A 140 -8.48 -3.12 -0.80
C LEU A 140 -7.41 -2.04 -0.78
N ARG A 141 -7.73 -0.95 -0.08
CA ARG A 141 -6.81 0.17 0.17
C ARG A 141 -6.18 0.06 1.53
N MET A 142 -4.95 0.55 1.63
CA MET A 142 -4.20 0.52 2.88
C MET A 142 -4.91 1.27 4.01
N GLY A 143 -5.64 2.35 3.70
CA GLY A 143 -6.38 3.10 4.73
C GLY A 143 -7.43 2.24 5.44
N VAL A 144 -8.15 1.41 4.68
CA VAL A 144 -9.13 0.46 5.25
C VAL A 144 -8.41 -0.60 6.09
N LEU A 145 -7.35 -1.20 5.53
CA LEU A 145 -6.55 -2.22 6.22
C LEU A 145 -5.92 -1.70 7.52
N TYR A 146 -5.48 -0.45 7.55
CA TYR A 146 -4.86 0.18 8.72
C TYR A 146 -5.87 0.52 9.83
N ASP A 147 -7.14 0.73 9.48
CA ASP A 147 -8.19 1.12 10.43
C ASP A 147 -8.99 -0.10 10.98
N LEU A 148 -8.65 -1.33 10.55
CA LEU A 148 -9.19 -2.59 11.11
C LEU A 148 -8.67 -2.85 12.53
#